data_AF-A0A2L2Y8F2-F1
#
_entry.id   AF-A0A2L2Y8F2-F1
#
_cell.length_a   1.000
_cell.length_b   1.000
_cell.length_c   1.000
_cell.angle_alpha   90.00
_cell.angle_beta   90.00
_cell.angle_gamma   90.00
#
_symmetry.space_group_name_H-M   'P 1'
#
loop_
_entity.id
_entity.type
_entity.pdbx_description
1 polymer ?
#
loop_
_entity_poly.entity_id
_entity_poly.type
_entity_poly.pdbx_seq_one_letter_code
_entity_poly.pdbx_strand_id
1 'polypeptide(L)' 'SALKAWAGKNDSIKAGQDELLKRAKANGLACQGKYTPGSIESLASRSSNLVPTHSY' A
#
# COMPACT_ATOMS: atom_id res chain seq x y z
N SER A 1 5.27 -2.29 -0.85
CA SER A 1 5.61 -1.03 -0.14
C SER A 1 6.51 -1.31 1.05
N ALA A 2 6.14 -2.19 1.98
CA ALA A 2 6.94 -2.50 3.17
C ALA A 2 8.39 -2.96 2.87
N LEU A 3 8.59 -3.95 1.99
CA LEU A 3 9.94 -4.41 1.61
C LEU A 3 10.79 -3.31 0.94
N LYS A 4 10.15 -2.46 0.14
CA LYS A 4 10.81 -1.33 -0.53
C LYS A 4 11.22 -0.23 0.46
N ALA A 5 10.40 0.01 1.50
CA ALA A 5 10.70 0.96 2.56
C ALA A 5 11.75 0.43 3.55
N TRP A 6 11.74 -0.88 3.83
CA TRP A 6 12.73 -1.52 4.70
C TRP A 6 14.11 -1.64 4.02
N ALA A 7 14.18 -1.95 2.73
CA ALA A 7 15.43 -2.05 1.98
C ALA A 7 16.54 -2.92 2.62
N GLY A 8 16.17 -3.83 3.54
CA GLY A 8 17.11 -4.70 4.27
C GLY A 8 18.01 -3.99 5.28
N LYS A 9 17.75 -2.72 5.61
CA LYS A 9 18.56 -1.93 6.56
C LYS A 9 17.90 -1.92 7.93
N ASN A 10 18.69 -2.09 8.99
CA ASN A 10 18.19 -2.05 10.37
C ASN A 10 17.57 -0.69 10.73
N ASP A 11 18.12 0.40 10.21
CA ASP A 11 17.61 1.76 10.43
C ASP A 11 16.23 1.99 9.79
N SER A 12 15.89 1.17 8.79
CA SER A 12 14.67 1.28 8.01
C SER A 12 13.56 0.34 8.49
N ILE A 13 13.76 -0.39 9.60
CA ILE A 13 12.77 -1.35 10.12
C ILE A 13 11.44 -0.65 10.44
N LYS A 14 11.48 0.51 11.11
CA LYS A 14 10.27 1.31 11.39
C LYS A 14 9.54 1.73 10.12
N ALA A 15 10.29 2.21 9.11
CA ALA A 15 9.69 2.60 7.83
C ALA A 15 9.00 1.42 7.11
N GLY A 16 9.60 0.22 7.20
CA GLY A 16 8.99 -1.03 6.73
C GLY A 16 7.70 -1.40 7.49
N GLN A 17 7.73 -1.31 8.82
CA GLN A 17 6.60 -1.59 9.70
C GLN A 17 5.42 -0.63 9.46
N ASP A 18 5.70 0.66 9.30
CA ASP A 18 4.67 1.67 9.03
C ASP A 18 3.96 1.40 7.71
N GLU A 19 4.70 1.08 6.65
CA GLU A 19 4.12 0.71 5.36
C GLU A 19 3.34 -0.61 5.40
N LEU A 20 3.73 -1.55 6.25
CA LEU A 20 2.97 -2.79 6.47
C LEU A 20 1.64 -2.49 7.18
N LEU A 21 1.65 -1.67 8.23
CA LEU A 21 0.46 -1.27 8.98
C LEU A 21 -0.55 -0.52 8.11
N LYS A 22 -0.08 0.39 7.25
CA LYS A 22 -0.92 1.09 6.28
C LYS A 22 -1.62 0.10 5.35
N ARG A 23 -0.90 -0.89 4.81
CA ARG A 23 -1.48 -1.93 3.95
C ARG A 23 -2.47 -2.83 4.70
N ALA A 24 -2.16 -3.19 5.95
CA ALA A 24 -3.07 -3.98 6.79
C ALA A 24 -4.39 -3.24 7.05
N LYS A 25 -4.34 -1.94 7.38
CA LYS A 25 -5.54 -1.11 7.56
C LYS A 25 -6.35 -0.98 6.26
N ALA A 26 -5.68 -0.75 5.14
CA ALA A 26 -6.34 -0.66 3.84
C ALA A 26 -7.10 -1.95 3.49
N ASN A 27 -6.45 -3.11 3.64
CA ASN A 27 -7.09 -4.39 3.40
C ASN A 27 -8.23 -4.68 4.40
N GLY A 28 -8.04 -4.33 5.68
CA GLY A 28 -9.09 -4.48 6.70
C GLY A 28 -10.35 -3.67 6.38
N LEU A 29 -10.19 -2.44 5.88
CA LEU A 29 -11.31 -1.61 5.40
C LEU A 29 -11.91 -2.17 4.10
N ALA A 30 -11.07 -2.72 3.20
CA ALA A 30 -11.52 -3.23 1.91
C ALA A 30 -12.39 -4.49 2.08
N CYS A 31 -12.03 -5.38 2.99
CA CYS A 31 -12.84 -6.56 3.32
C CYS A 31 -14.23 -6.22 3.88
N GLN A 32 -14.40 -5.00 4.42
CA GLN A 32 -15.70 -4.50 4.89
C GLN A 32 -16.44 -3.67 3.84
N GLY A 33 -15.87 -3.49 2.64
CA GLY A 33 -16.40 -2.59 1.62
C GLY A 33 -16.28 -1.10 1.97
N LYS A 34 -15.47 -0.74 2.97
CA LYS A 34 -15.33 0.63 3.50
C LYS A 34 -14.04 1.33 3.04
N TYR A 35 -13.26 0.67 2.19
CA TYR A 35 -12.01 1.24 1.69
C TYR A 35 -12.27 2.22 0.56
N THR A 36 -11.88 3.48 0.76
CA THR A 36 -11.88 4.50 -0.29
C THR A 36 -10.51 4.54 -0.97
N PRO A 37 -10.41 4.43 -2.31
CA PRO A 37 -9.15 4.58 -3.03
C PRO A 37 -8.48 5.92 -2.66
N GLY A 38 -7.19 5.88 -2.32
CA GLY A 38 -6.43 7.07 -1.91
C GLY A 38 -6.56 7.46 -0.43
N SER A 39 -7.46 6.82 0.35
CA SER A 39 -7.59 7.10 1.80
C SER A 39 -6.35 6.73 2.63
N ILE A 40 -5.51 5.83 2.12
CA ILE A 40 -4.27 5.41 2.78
C ILE A 40 -3.12 5.54 1.79
N GLU A 41 -2.34 6.60 1.95
CA GLU A 41 -1.13 6.85 1.16
C GLU A 41 -0.03 5.84 1.51
N SER A 42 0.24 4.94 0.58
CA SER A 42 1.32 3.96 0.67
C SER A 42 2.35 4.24 -0.42
N LEU A 43 3.62 3.87 -0.18
CA LEU A 43 4.70 4.03 -1.16
C LEU A 43 4.44 3.36 -2.53
N ALA A 44 3.55 2.36 -2.57
CA ALA A 44 3.17 1.66 -3.78
C ALA A 44 1.85 2.17 -4.41
N SER A 45 1.17 3.14 -3.79
CA SER A 45 0.04 3.86 -4.42
C SER A 45 0.50 4.83 -5.50
N ARG A 46 1.80 5.19 -5.53
CA ARG A 46 2.39 6.16 -6.47
C ARG A 46 2.63 5.61 -7.88
N SER A 47 2.36 4.33 -8.11
CA SER A 47 2.57 3.62 -9.37
C SER A 47 1.28 2.89 -9.74
N SER A 48 0.56 3.39 -10.75
CA SER A 48 -0.67 2.77 -11.27
C SER A 48 -0.40 2.05 -12.59
N ASN A 49 -0.75 0.76 -12.67
CA ASN A 49 -0.72 -0.01 -13.93
C ASN A 49 -2.06 0.08 -14.68
N LEU A 50 -2.80 1.19 -14.52
CA LEU A 50 -4.09 1.39 -15.17
C LEU A 50 -3.87 1.46 -16.70
N VAL A 51 -4.30 0.42 -17.40
CA VAL A 51 -4.42 0.42 -18.86
C VAL A 51 -5.90 0.69 -19.17
N PRO A 52 -6.25 1.89 -19.68
CA PRO A 52 -7.64 2.31 -19.85
C PRO A 52 -8.45 1.50 -20.89
N THR A 53 -7.85 0.51 -21.55
CA THR A 53 -8.44 -0.23 -22.68
C THR A 53 -8.55 -1.73 -22.44
N HIS A 54 -9.20 -2.15 -21.36
CA HIS A 54 -9.77 -3.50 -21.28
C HIS A 54 -11.25 -3.36 -20.93
N SER A 55 -12.07 -3.33 -21.98
CA SER A 55 -13.50 -3.63 -21.87
C SER A 55 -13.60 -5.14 -21.71
N TYR A 56 -14.22 -5.61 -20.62
CA TYR A 56 -14.68 -6.99 -20.51
C TYR A 56 -16.07 -7.10 -21.13
#